data_AF-A0A5J4UVF4-F1
#
_entry.id   AF-A0A5J4UVF4-F1
#
_cell.length_a   1.000
_cell.length_b   1.000
_cell.length_c   1.000
_cell.angle_alpha   90.00
_cell.angle_beta   90.00
_cell.angle_gamma   90.00
#
_symmetry.space_group_name_H-M   'P 1'
#
loop_
_entity.id
_entity.type
_entity.pdbx_description
1 polymer ?
#
loop_
_entity_poly.entity_id
_entity_poly.type
_entity_poly.pdbx_seq_one_letter_code
_entity_poly.pdbx_strand_id
1 'polypeptide(L)'
;MYYPYKGKGSVTFAQLMDEVIKLTDQYSWKIDDSHISGLSNTIPDSVSRLSRCGDYAIKREVLQKPNKELRNQISIDIFATHANRECLRYCSISKDRFNVKPNGLSLQWSKQVLLLHLPISQLLRSIRKVKKERVQGVALIAPDWPIISYTQSCERLKY
;
A
#
# COMPACT_ATOMS: atom_id res chain seq x y z
N MET A 1 -16.08 -2.68 21.94
CA MET A 1 -15.66 -1.32 22.33
C MET A 1 -14.12 -1.32 22.32
N TYR A 2 -13.48 -0.85 21.26
CA TYR A 2 -12.01 -0.96 21.11
C TYR A 2 -11.34 0.36 21.51
N TYR A 3 -10.42 0.29 22.48
CA TYR A 3 -9.52 1.38 22.81
C TYR A 3 -8.37 1.45 21.80
N PRO A 4 -8.06 2.62 21.22
CA PRO A 4 -6.88 2.75 20.37
C PRO A 4 -5.62 2.70 21.24
N TYR A 5 -4.67 1.87 20.82
CA TYR A 5 -3.33 1.75 21.37
C TYR A 5 -2.61 3.12 21.25
N LYS A 6 -2.66 3.95 22.30
CA LYS A 6 -1.93 5.21 22.38
C LYS A 6 -0.49 4.96 22.84
N GLY A 7 0.36 4.54 21.92
CA GLY A 7 1.81 4.72 22.08
C GLY A 7 2.14 6.21 21.90
N LYS A 8 2.83 6.83 22.86
CA LYS A 8 3.29 8.22 22.74
C LYS A 8 4.12 8.38 21.45
N GLY A 9 3.59 9.13 20.48
CA GLY A 9 4.26 9.44 19.21
C GLY A 9 3.74 8.72 17.95
N SER A 10 2.71 7.87 18.02
CA SER A 10 2.14 7.26 16.81
C SER A 10 1.27 8.26 16.04
N VAL A 11 1.71 8.65 14.83
CA VAL A 11 0.84 9.34 13.85
C VAL A 11 -0.42 8.49 13.66
N THR A 12 -1.59 9.09 13.82
CA THR A 12 -2.84 8.38 13.60
C THR A 12 -2.99 8.04 12.11
N PHE A 13 -3.68 6.94 11.81
CA PHE A 13 -3.92 6.53 10.42
C PHE A 13 -4.58 7.63 9.58
N ALA A 14 -5.53 8.38 10.17
CA ALA A 14 -6.18 9.52 9.52
C ALA A 14 -5.17 10.60 9.10
N GLN A 15 -4.23 10.96 9.98
CA GLN A 15 -3.17 11.92 9.65
C GLN A 15 -2.27 11.43 8.52
N LEU A 16 -2.01 10.12 8.44
CA LEU A 16 -1.26 9.53 7.33
C LEU A 16 -2.03 9.65 6.00
N MET A 17 -3.33 9.39 6.01
CA MET A 17 -4.17 9.51 4.81
C MET A 17 -4.30 10.97 4.35
N ASP A 18 -4.50 11.91 5.26
CA ASP A 18 -4.53 13.34 4.94
C ASP A 18 -3.23 13.78 4.27
N GLU A 19 -2.08 13.30 4.76
CA GLU A 19 -0.79 13.58 4.13
C GLU A 19 -0.67 12.96 2.73
N VAL A 20 -1.20 11.75 2.52
CA VAL A 20 -1.22 11.11 1.19
C VAL A 20 -2.04 11.95 0.21
N ILE A 21 -3.25 12.36 0.60
CA ILE A 21 -4.15 13.16 -0.25
C ILE A 21 -3.52 14.52 -0.58
N LYS A 22 -2.94 15.21 0.41
CA LYS A 22 -2.23 16.47 0.16
C LYS A 22 -1.06 16.30 -0.81
N LEU A 23 -0.31 15.21 -0.67
CA LEU A 23 0.81 14.93 -1.57
C LEU A 23 0.34 14.64 -2.99
N THR A 24 -0.75 13.89 -3.16
CA THR A 24 -1.27 13.60 -4.50
C THR A 24 -1.77 14.86 -5.21
N ASP A 25 -2.43 15.76 -4.49
CA ASP A 25 -2.84 17.06 -5.00
C ASP A 25 -1.63 17.93 -5.36
N GLN A 26 -0.66 18.03 -4.45
CA GLN A 26 0.59 18.78 -4.68
C GLN A 26 1.35 18.27 -5.92
N TYR A 27 1.24 16.98 -6.21
CA TYR A 27 2.00 16.32 -7.27
C TYR A 27 1.22 16.18 -8.58
N SER A 28 -0.04 16.62 -8.60
CA SER A 28 -0.94 16.48 -9.74
C SER A 28 -1.03 15.03 -10.24
N TRP A 29 -0.99 14.07 -9.30
CA TRP A 29 -1.12 12.66 -9.63
C TRP A 29 -2.59 12.31 -9.81
N LYS A 30 -2.90 11.57 -10.86
CA LYS A 30 -4.21 10.97 -11.02
C LYS A 30 -4.25 9.68 -10.18
N ILE A 31 -5.12 9.66 -9.18
CA ILE A 31 -5.42 8.46 -8.41
C ILE A 31 -6.58 7.75 -9.10
N ASP A 32 -6.47 6.44 -9.28
CA ASP A 32 -7.60 5.56 -9.57
C ASP A 32 -7.74 4.62 -8.37
N ASP A 33 -8.88 4.68 -7.68
CA ASP A 33 -9.18 3.82 -6.56
C ASP A 33 -10.11 2.68 -6.99
N SER A 34 -9.92 1.50 -6.39
CA SER A 34 -10.86 0.41 -6.55
C SER A 34 -11.12 -0.23 -5.19
N HIS A 35 -12.38 -0.20 -4.76
CA HIS A 35 -12.81 -0.82 -3.52
C HIS A 35 -12.78 -2.36 -3.66
N ILE A 36 -12.03 -3.01 -2.78
CA ILE A 36 -12.07 -4.46 -2.61
C ILE A 36 -12.98 -4.75 -1.42
N SER A 37 -14.15 -5.35 -1.68
CA SER A 37 -15.11 -5.63 -0.60
C SER A 37 -14.50 -6.50 0.50
N GLY A 38 -14.78 -6.17 1.76
CA GLY A 38 -14.35 -6.96 2.92
C GLY A 38 -14.84 -8.41 2.89
N LEU A 39 -15.96 -8.69 2.22
CA LEU A 39 -16.46 -10.05 1.99
C LEU A 39 -15.51 -10.86 1.09
N SER A 40 -14.95 -10.23 0.06
CA SER A 40 -13.96 -10.82 -0.85
C SER A 40 -12.55 -10.88 -0.26
N ASN A 41 -12.31 -10.10 0.81
CA ASN A 41 -11.05 -9.95 1.53
C ASN A 41 -11.11 -10.53 2.96
N THR A 42 -11.99 -11.50 3.22
CA THR A 42 -12.27 -12.03 4.56
C THR A 42 -11.03 -12.66 5.21
N ILE A 43 -10.22 -13.39 4.44
CA ILE A 43 -9.00 -14.02 4.97
C ILE A 43 -7.90 -12.97 5.24
N PRO A 44 -7.51 -12.11 4.28
CA PRO A 44 -6.48 -11.10 4.56
C PRO A 44 -6.93 -10.05 5.60
N ASP A 45 -8.21 -9.65 5.64
CA ASP A 45 -8.73 -8.71 6.64
C ASP A 45 -8.73 -9.32 8.06
N SER A 46 -9.18 -10.57 8.23
CA SER A 46 -9.15 -11.24 9.54
C SER A 46 -7.72 -11.48 10.04
N VAL A 47 -6.80 -11.79 9.13
CA VAL A 47 -5.36 -11.95 9.40
C VAL A 47 -4.70 -10.61 9.73
N SER A 48 -5.09 -9.50 9.08
CA SER A 48 -4.62 -8.12 9.38
C SER A 48 -4.89 -7.68 10.81
N ARG A 49 -5.94 -8.25 11.42
CA ARG A 49 -6.36 -7.98 12.79
C ARG A 49 -5.65 -8.88 13.81
N LEU A 50 -5.00 -9.97 13.37
CA LEU A 50 -4.23 -10.89 14.21
C LEU A 50 -2.74 -10.60 14.04
N SER A 51 -2.13 -9.98 15.05
CA SER A 51 -0.71 -9.57 15.11
C SER A 51 0.35 -10.66 14.92
N ARG A 52 -0.03 -11.88 14.53
CA ARG A 52 0.84 -13.07 14.41
C ARG A 52 0.66 -13.86 13.12
N CYS A 53 -0.23 -13.48 12.21
CA CYS A 53 -0.52 -14.32 11.05
C CYS A 53 0.10 -13.73 9.78
N GLY A 54 1.08 -14.45 9.23
CA GLY A 54 1.50 -14.55 7.82
C GLY A 54 1.70 -13.30 6.97
N ASP A 55 2.73 -13.33 6.12
CA ASP A 55 2.89 -12.35 5.05
C ASP A 55 1.68 -12.40 4.10
N TYR A 56 0.95 -11.28 3.97
CA TYR A 56 -0.22 -11.15 3.09
C TYR A 56 0.17 -11.36 1.63
N ALA A 57 -0.56 -12.23 0.91
CA ALA A 57 -0.48 -12.33 -0.55
C ALA A 57 -1.67 -11.63 -1.19
N ILE A 58 -1.43 -10.91 -2.28
CA ILE A 58 -2.50 -10.28 -3.05
C ILE A 58 -3.11 -11.35 -3.97
N LYS A 59 -4.43 -11.36 -4.11
CA LYS A 59 -5.09 -12.16 -5.13
C LYS A 59 -4.66 -11.68 -6.52
N ARG A 60 -4.11 -12.56 -7.35
CA ARG A 60 -3.61 -12.21 -8.70
C ARG A 60 -4.65 -11.51 -9.56
N GLU A 61 -5.93 -11.80 -9.34
CA GLU A 61 -7.05 -11.17 -10.04
C GLU A 61 -7.10 -9.66 -9.81
N VAL A 62 -6.75 -9.21 -8.59
CA VAL A 62 -6.66 -7.78 -8.23
C VAL A 62 -5.57 -7.09 -9.03
N LEU A 63 -4.48 -7.79 -9.35
CA LEU A 63 -3.36 -7.23 -10.10
C LEU A 63 -3.58 -7.20 -11.61
N GLN A 64 -4.58 -7.91 -12.15
CA GLN A 64 -4.81 -7.95 -13.60
C GLN A 64 -5.10 -6.57 -14.19
N LYS A 65 -5.96 -5.78 -13.54
CA LYS A 65 -6.30 -4.41 -13.98
C LYS A 65 -5.06 -3.48 -13.97
N PRO A 66 -4.39 -3.24 -12.83
CA PRO A 66 -3.24 -2.32 -12.79
C PRO A 66 -2.07 -2.82 -13.64
N ASN A 67 -1.85 -4.13 -13.75
CA ASN A 67 -0.81 -4.67 -14.62
C ASN A 67 -1.12 -4.38 -16.10
N LYS A 68 -2.38 -4.52 -16.53
CA LYS A 68 -2.80 -4.20 -17.90
C LYS A 68 -2.66 -2.71 -18.21
N GLU A 69 -3.03 -1.84 -17.27
CA GLU A 69 -2.86 -0.38 -17.39
C GLU A 69 -1.39 0.01 -17.50
N LEU A 70 -0.51 -0.69 -16.78
CA LEU A 70 0.94 -0.59 -16.89
C LEU A 70 1.53 -1.43 -18.02
N ARG A 71 0.71 -1.86 -19.00
CA ARG A 71 1.13 -2.61 -20.22
C ARG A 71 1.93 -3.88 -19.92
N ASN A 72 1.60 -4.56 -18.83
CA ASN A 72 2.29 -5.75 -18.32
C ASN A 72 3.78 -5.54 -18.01
N GLN A 73 4.18 -4.30 -17.67
CA GLN A 73 5.58 -3.93 -17.47
C GLN A 73 6.03 -4.03 -16.00
N ILE A 74 5.15 -4.37 -15.05
CA ILE A 74 5.53 -4.50 -13.63
C ILE A 74 6.69 -5.49 -13.53
N SER A 75 7.85 -4.99 -13.11
CA SER A 75 9.13 -5.71 -13.21
C SER A 75 9.65 -6.21 -11.87
N ILE A 76 9.14 -5.67 -10.76
CA ILE A 76 9.61 -5.98 -9.42
C ILE A 76 8.57 -5.67 -8.35
N ASP A 77 8.50 -6.55 -7.35
CA ASP A 77 7.71 -6.37 -6.12
C ASP A 77 8.61 -5.90 -4.97
N ILE A 78 8.39 -4.69 -4.47
CA ILE A 78 9.34 -4.04 -3.55
C ILE A 78 9.19 -4.51 -2.10
N PHE A 79 8.03 -5.05 -1.73
CA PHE A 79 7.75 -5.43 -0.34
C PHE A 79 7.09 -6.80 -0.30
N ALA A 80 7.89 -7.82 -0.63
CA ALA A 80 7.44 -9.20 -0.68
C ALA A 80 8.47 -10.16 -0.09
N THR A 81 7.99 -11.32 0.32
CA THR A 81 8.76 -12.49 0.68
C THR A 81 8.68 -13.53 -0.43
N HIS A 82 9.45 -14.61 -0.30
CA HIS A 82 9.43 -15.70 -1.29
C HIS A 82 8.02 -16.29 -1.48
N ALA A 83 7.23 -16.33 -0.41
CA ALA A 83 5.93 -17.00 -0.39
C ALA A 83 4.80 -16.16 -0.99
N ASN A 84 4.86 -14.83 -0.89
CA ASN A 84 3.78 -13.93 -1.30
C ASN A 84 4.14 -13.01 -2.47
N ARG A 85 5.28 -13.25 -3.14
CA ARG A 85 5.72 -12.43 -4.28
C ARG A 85 4.75 -12.54 -5.45
N GLU A 86 4.49 -11.41 -6.07
CA GLU A 86 3.70 -11.33 -7.31
C GLU A 86 4.58 -11.18 -8.55
N CYS A 87 5.85 -10.83 -8.33
CA CYS A 87 6.88 -10.74 -9.37
C CYS A 87 7.97 -11.78 -9.14
N LEU A 88 8.63 -12.22 -10.22
CA LEU A 88 9.83 -13.06 -10.11
C LEU A 88 10.93 -12.34 -9.33
N ARG A 89 11.15 -11.06 -9.61
CA ARG A 89 12.09 -10.20 -8.86
C ARG A 89 11.36 -9.52 -7.72
N TYR A 90 11.95 -9.53 -6.53
CA TYR A 90 11.37 -8.84 -5.38
C TYR A 90 12.43 -8.38 -4.38
N CYS A 91 12.03 -7.58 -3.39
CA CYS A 91 12.87 -7.18 -2.26
C CYS A 91 12.30 -7.74 -0.95
N SER A 92 13.13 -8.51 -0.24
CA SER A 92 12.82 -9.14 1.06
C SER A 92 14.02 -9.00 1.99
N ILE A 93 13.81 -8.98 3.31
CA ILE A 93 14.91 -9.05 4.29
C ILE A 93 15.68 -10.38 4.18
N SER A 94 14.99 -11.47 3.84
CA SER A 94 15.59 -12.81 3.71
C SER A 94 16.44 -12.95 2.44
N LYS A 95 17.59 -13.62 2.54
CA LYS A 95 18.41 -13.93 1.36
C LYS A 95 17.75 -15.04 0.54
N ASP A 96 17.50 -14.76 -0.74
CA ASP A 96 17.00 -15.72 -1.72
C ASP A 96 17.61 -15.41 -3.10
N ARG A 97 17.65 -16.38 -4.01
CA ARG A 97 18.16 -16.24 -5.39
C ARG A 97 17.46 -15.12 -6.16
N PHE A 98 16.17 -14.92 -5.93
CA PHE A 98 15.37 -13.94 -6.65
C PHE A 98 15.19 -12.61 -5.89
N ASN A 99 15.72 -12.54 -4.67
CA ASN A 99 15.77 -11.31 -3.90
C ASN A 99 16.81 -10.35 -4.48
N VAL A 100 16.34 -9.19 -4.93
CA VAL A 100 17.19 -8.15 -5.51
C VAL A 100 17.91 -7.35 -4.41
N LYS A 101 17.26 -7.13 -3.27
CA LYS A 101 17.83 -6.30 -2.19
C LYS A 101 17.12 -6.52 -0.85
N PRO A 102 17.86 -6.62 0.27
CA PRO A 102 17.30 -6.73 1.62
C PRO A 102 16.29 -5.64 2.00
N ASN A 103 16.55 -4.41 1.56
CA ASN A 103 15.71 -3.25 1.82
C ASN A 103 15.23 -2.66 0.50
N GLY A 104 13.92 -2.81 0.20
CA GLY A 104 13.30 -2.28 -1.01
C GLY A 104 13.42 -0.76 -1.18
N LEU A 105 13.44 0.01 -0.08
CA LEU A 105 13.64 1.47 -0.14
C LEU A 105 15.06 1.87 -0.54
N SER A 106 16.03 0.97 -0.38
CA SER A 106 17.43 1.20 -0.82
C SER A 106 17.66 0.89 -2.29
N LEU A 107 16.68 0.28 -2.97
CA LEU A 107 16.73 0.04 -4.41
C LEU A 107 16.53 1.36 -5.17
N GLN A 108 17.20 1.52 -6.30
CA GLN A 108 16.92 2.60 -7.24
C GLN A 108 15.66 2.26 -8.04
N TRP A 109 14.64 3.12 -7.95
CA TRP A 109 13.31 2.91 -8.51
C TRP A 109 13.12 3.57 -9.88
N SER A 110 13.95 4.56 -10.24
CA SER A 110 13.79 5.37 -11.46
C SER A 110 13.82 4.60 -12.80
N LYS A 111 14.29 3.35 -12.82
CA LYS A 111 14.42 2.52 -14.04
C LYS A 111 13.48 1.29 -14.04
N GLN A 112 12.46 1.29 -13.18
CA GLN A 112 11.62 0.13 -12.93
C GLN A 112 10.15 0.53 -12.94
N VAL A 113 9.28 -0.42 -13.28
CA VAL A 113 7.84 -0.32 -13.07
C VAL A 113 7.51 -1.20 -11.87
N LEU A 114 7.01 -0.58 -10.81
CA LEU A 114 7.00 -1.18 -9.49
C LEU A 114 5.63 -1.71 -9.10
N LEU A 115 5.62 -2.83 -8.38
CA LEU A 115 4.52 -3.17 -7.48
C LEU A 115 4.88 -2.79 -6.06
N LEU A 116 4.02 -2.01 -5.42
CA LEU A 116 4.13 -1.57 -4.04
C LEU A 116 2.96 -2.12 -3.22
N HIS A 117 3.16 -3.28 -2.60
CA HIS A 117 2.25 -3.84 -1.58
C HIS A 117 2.79 -3.55 -0.19
N LEU A 118 2.50 -2.35 0.31
CA LEU A 118 3.22 -1.76 1.44
C LEU A 118 2.58 -2.07 2.79
N PRO A 119 3.36 -2.32 3.84
CA PRO A 119 2.91 -2.06 5.21
C PRO A 119 2.53 -0.57 5.34
N ILE A 120 1.46 -0.26 6.07
CA ILE A 120 0.96 1.12 6.27
C ILE A 120 2.07 2.08 6.74
N SER A 121 2.97 1.59 7.59
CA SER A 121 4.10 2.37 8.12
C SER A 121 5.10 2.84 7.04
N GLN A 122 5.11 2.21 5.87
CA GLN A 122 6.01 2.55 4.76
C GLN A 122 5.36 3.42 3.68
N LEU A 123 4.03 3.59 3.71
CA LEU A 123 3.26 4.27 2.66
C LEU A 123 3.82 5.65 2.30
N LEU A 124 3.93 6.53 3.31
CA LEU A 124 4.39 7.91 3.12
C LEU A 124 5.84 7.99 2.62
N ARG A 125 6.71 7.09 3.11
CA ARG A 125 8.13 7.02 2.69
C ARG A 125 8.23 6.58 1.23
N SER A 126 7.45 5.57 0.85
CA SER A 126 7.40 5.07 -0.52
C SER A 126 6.88 6.14 -1.49
N ILE A 127 5.77 6.82 -1.19
CA ILE A 127 5.23 7.90 -2.05
C ILE A 127 6.26 9.02 -2.27
N ARG A 128 6.91 9.48 -1.19
CA ARG A 128 7.97 10.50 -1.29
C ARG A 128 9.12 10.04 -2.18
N LYS A 129 9.50 8.77 -2.10
CA LYS A 129 10.56 8.19 -2.93
C LYS A 129 10.14 8.06 -4.40
N VAL A 130 8.91 7.61 -4.68
CA VAL A 130 8.34 7.54 -6.05
C VAL A 130 8.49 8.90 -6.74
N LYS A 131 8.12 9.99 -6.06
CA LYS A 131 8.32 11.34 -6.59
C LYS A 131 9.80 11.69 -6.73
N LYS A 132 10.59 11.53 -5.66
CA LYS A 132 12.00 11.92 -5.63
C LYS A 132 12.78 11.31 -6.79
N GLU A 133 12.48 10.07 -7.13
CA GLU A 133 13.17 9.32 -8.17
C GLU A 133 12.47 9.36 -9.53
N ARG A 134 11.35 10.09 -9.65
CA ARG A 134 10.57 10.22 -10.89
C ARG A 134 10.27 8.86 -11.53
N VAL A 135 9.75 7.94 -10.72
CA VAL A 135 9.48 6.56 -11.15
C VAL A 135 8.47 6.56 -12.29
N GLN A 136 8.74 5.77 -13.33
CA GLN A 136 7.97 5.78 -14.58
C GLN A 136 6.59 5.15 -14.45
N GLY A 137 6.43 4.15 -13.57
CA GLY A 137 5.15 3.48 -13.34
C GLY A 137 5.14 2.76 -12.01
N VAL A 138 4.01 2.86 -11.30
CA VAL A 138 3.82 2.25 -9.99
C VAL A 138 2.39 1.73 -9.89
N ALA A 139 2.24 0.45 -9.58
CA ALA A 139 1.01 -0.13 -9.04
C ALA A 139 1.12 -0.09 -7.51
N LEU A 140 0.33 0.78 -6.87
CA LEU A 140 0.27 0.86 -5.42
C LEU A 140 -0.98 0.11 -4.93
N ILE A 141 -0.78 -0.92 -4.12
CA ILE A 141 -1.87 -1.63 -3.46
C ILE A 141 -1.88 -1.21 -2.00
N ALA A 142 -2.96 -0.52 -1.63
CA ALA A 142 -3.26 -0.13 -0.27
C ALA A 142 -4.69 -0.61 0.07
N PRO A 143 -4.98 -0.91 1.34
CA PRO A 143 -6.34 -1.23 1.73
C PRO A 143 -7.24 -0.01 1.48
N ASP A 144 -8.45 -0.26 0.97
CA ASP A 144 -9.48 0.78 0.91
C ASP A 144 -9.99 1.01 2.33
N TRP A 145 -9.75 2.21 2.85
CA TRP A 145 -10.16 2.57 4.19
C TRP A 145 -11.29 3.58 4.07
N PRO A 146 -12.46 3.32 4.68
CA PRO A 146 -13.48 4.35 4.77
C PRO A 146 -12.84 5.53 5.50
N ILE A 147 -12.68 6.64 4.78
CA ILE A 147 -12.39 7.94 5.38
C ILE A 147 -13.47 8.13 6.42
N ILE A 148 -13.13 8.03 7.70
CA ILE A 148 -14.06 8.34 8.78
C ILE A 148 -14.35 9.83 8.59
N SER A 149 -15.48 10.13 7.95
CA SER A 149 -15.99 11.47 7.76
C SER A 149 -16.30 12.05 9.14
N TYR A 150 -15.32 12.71 9.76
CA TYR A 150 -15.60 13.60 10.89
C TYR A 150 -16.28 14.92 10.45
N THR A 151 -16.79 14.98 9.22
CA THR A 151 -17.50 16.14 8.66
C THR A 151 -18.96 15.87 8.30
N GLN A 152 -19.56 14.73 8.66
CA GLN A 152 -21.01 14.51 8.49
C GLN A 152 -21.79 14.19 9.78
N SER A 153 -21.11 14.12 10.93
CA SER A 153 -21.77 13.83 12.21
C SER A 153 -22.18 15.07 13.02
N CYS A 154 -21.89 16.28 12.54
CA CYS A 154 -22.23 17.52 13.25
C CYS A 154 -23.46 18.27 12.71
N GLU A 155 -24.09 17.82 11.61
CA GLU A 155 -25.25 18.52 11.03
C GLU A 155 -26.55 17.71 10.92
N ARG A 156 -26.63 16.48 11.46
CA ARG A 156 -27.86 15.67 11.41
C ARG A 156 -28.43 15.25 12.77
N LEU A 157 -28.32 16.13 13.76
CA LEU A 157 -29.17 16.13 14.96
C LEU A 157 -29.89 17.47 15.08
N LYS A 158 -30.73 17.78 14.09
CA LYS A 158 -31.85 18.71 14.25
C LYS A 158 -33.09 18.06 13.65
N TYR A 159 -34.10 17.94 14.51
CA TYR A 159 -35.41 17.29 14.38
C TYR A 159 -35.41 15.79 14.64
#